data_AF-F7PJW2-F1
#
_entry.id   AF-F7PJW2-F1
#
_cell.length_a   1.000
_cell.length_b   1.000
_cell.length_c   1.000
_cell.angle_alpha   90.00
_cell.angle_beta   90.00
_cell.angle_gamma   90.00
#
_symmetry.space_group_name_H-M   'P 1'
#
loop_
_entity.id
_entity.type
_entity.pdbx_description
1 polymer ?
#
loop_
_entity_poly.entity_id
_entity_poly.type
_entity_poly.pdbx_seq_one_letter_code
_entity_poly.pdbx_strand_id
1 'polypeptide(L)'
;MTEFGLIDDEGAETPGDEFEEIDVEDTEADRIARRRDREFSEFRKRIKNTEQFKVEASVFDDATFAALYKLVQDGYIEAFGAPISTGKEANVYTALSGSQSRSAPDESSSPDRRSAESKAAEPRDDDETEPRENDDETEPRDDGGRGTEGGHEVAVKVYRINASDFKDMRGYLDGDPRFEGIGSDKKKVVTAWVRKEFANLKRAQQAGVRVPNPIAVERNVLVMEYIATDAEGRAKRLNEVHIENPETAFEVLREYMRRLHAAGLVHGDLSEYNVVFHEGELVVIDLGQAVTVHSPNAEDFLRRDCQNVANFFAGQGVEVTADALYDYVTDDEQQDDGSSTASKGT
;
A
#
# COMPACT_ATOMS: atom_id res chain seq x y z
N MET A 1 9.88 -79.71 59.92
CA MET A 1 9.69 -78.25 59.83
C MET A 1 9.46 -77.93 58.37
N THR A 2 8.53 -77.02 58.09
CA THR A 2 8.43 -76.25 56.84
C THR A 2 9.71 -75.41 56.64
N GLU A 3 10.00 -74.60 55.61
CA GLU A 3 9.32 -73.94 54.46
C GLU A 3 10.49 -73.54 53.50
N PHE A 4 10.38 -73.28 52.18
CA PHE A 4 9.31 -73.14 51.19
C PHE A 4 9.69 -73.93 49.90
N GLY A 5 8.86 -73.88 48.84
CA GLY A 5 9.29 -74.04 47.45
C GLY A 5 9.30 -72.69 46.74
N LEU A 6 10.30 -72.43 45.89
CA LEU A 6 10.32 -71.26 45.01
C LEU A 6 9.28 -71.44 43.89
N ILE A 7 8.51 -70.39 43.62
CA ILE A 7 7.63 -70.27 42.46
C ILE A 7 8.42 -69.58 41.35
N ASP A 8 8.31 -70.08 40.13
CA ASP A 8 8.89 -69.44 38.94
C ASP A 8 8.19 -68.10 38.67
N ASP A 9 8.98 -67.03 38.55
CA ASP A 9 8.50 -65.71 38.14
C ASP A 9 8.59 -65.62 36.60
N GLU A 10 7.54 -66.09 35.91
CA GLU A 10 7.40 -65.88 34.48
C GLU A 10 7.20 -64.38 34.17
N GLY A 11 8.04 -63.82 33.29
CA GLY A 11 7.66 -62.61 32.54
C GLY A 11 8.22 -61.27 33.02
N ALA A 12 9.31 -61.24 33.79
CA ALA A 12 10.12 -60.02 33.92
C ALA A 12 10.95 -59.76 32.65
N GLU A 13 10.27 -59.42 31.54
CA GLU A 13 10.94 -58.71 30.44
C GLU A 13 11.49 -57.41 31.02
N THR A 14 12.81 -57.33 31.19
CA THR A 14 13.48 -56.04 31.38
C THR A 14 13.11 -55.17 30.19
N PRO A 15 12.52 -53.97 30.39
CA PRO A 15 12.36 -53.01 29.32
C PRO A 15 13.76 -52.65 28.84
N GLY A 16 14.19 -53.25 27.74
CA GLY A 16 15.44 -52.91 27.10
C GLY A 16 15.37 -51.45 26.69
N ASP A 17 16.46 -50.72 26.89
CA ASP A 17 16.66 -49.37 26.36
C ASP A 17 16.78 -49.43 24.82
N GLU A 18 15.74 -49.86 24.11
CA GLU A 18 15.56 -49.63 22.68
C GLU A 18 15.10 -48.18 22.45
N PHE A 19 15.95 -47.24 22.86
CA PHE A 19 15.96 -45.93 22.24
C PHE A 19 16.64 -46.09 20.89
N GLU A 20 15.88 -45.94 19.81
CA GLU A 20 16.45 -45.78 18.47
C GLU A 20 17.53 -44.68 18.53
N GLU A 21 18.75 -44.99 18.08
CA GLU A 21 19.82 -43.99 17.96
C GLU A 21 19.35 -42.92 16.96
N ILE A 22 18.88 -41.78 17.49
CA ILE A 22 18.49 -40.64 16.67
C ILE A 22 19.75 -40.14 15.96
N ASP A 23 19.76 -40.27 14.64
CA ASP A 23 20.82 -39.75 13.80
C ASP A 23 20.95 -38.23 14.00
N VAL A 24 22.12 -37.81 14.49
CA VAL A 24 22.47 -36.43 14.83
C VAL A 24 23.39 -35.79 13.77
N GLU A 25 23.53 -36.40 12.59
CA GLU A 25 24.26 -35.79 11.48
C GLU A 25 23.60 -34.49 10.99
N ASP A 26 24.41 -33.43 10.87
CA ASP A 26 23.94 -32.08 10.55
C ASP A 26 23.40 -32.01 9.12
N THR A 27 22.07 -32.10 8.96
CA THR A 27 21.42 -32.26 7.65
C THR A 27 21.60 -31.02 6.78
N GLU A 28 21.34 -31.16 5.48
CA GLU A 28 21.32 -30.00 4.58
C GLU A 28 20.27 -28.96 5.02
N ALA A 29 19.13 -29.41 5.57
CA ALA A 29 18.10 -28.55 6.12
C ALA A 29 18.61 -27.75 7.34
N ASP A 30 19.36 -28.37 8.25
CA ASP A 30 19.95 -27.71 9.42
C ASP A 30 20.98 -26.64 9.02
N ARG A 31 21.81 -26.94 8.02
CA ARG A 31 22.79 -25.98 7.48
C ARG A 31 22.10 -24.78 6.81
N ILE A 32 21.03 -25.03 6.05
CA ILE A 32 20.22 -23.97 5.43
C ILE A 32 19.52 -23.13 6.50
N ALA A 33 18.92 -23.75 7.52
CA ALA A 33 18.26 -23.07 8.62
C ALA A 33 19.24 -22.16 9.38
N ARG A 34 20.39 -22.69 9.81
CA ARG A 34 21.46 -21.92 10.48
C ARG A 34 21.99 -20.76 9.65
N ARG A 35 22.06 -20.90 8.32
CA ARG A 35 22.43 -19.80 7.42
C ARG A 35 21.36 -18.70 7.42
N ARG A 36 20.08 -19.07 7.21
CA ARG A 36 18.95 -18.12 7.24
C ARG A 36 18.83 -17.42 8.58
N ASP A 37 19.05 -18.11 9.70
CA ASP A 37 19.01 -17.51 11.04
C ASP A 37 20.11 -16.46 11.24
N ARG A 38 21.31 -16.69 10.69
CA ARG A 38 22.41 -15.71 10.70
C ARG A 38 22.06 -14.49 9.85
N GLU A 39 21.64 -14.71 8.60
CA GLU A 39 21.20 -13.66 7.67
C GLU A 39 20.06 -12.81 8.27
N PHE A 40 19.07 -13.46 8.89
CA PHE A 40 17.95 -12.81 9.58
C PHE A 40 18.43 -12.00 10.80
N SER A 41 19.34 -12.54 11.60
CA SER A 41 19.93 -11.85 12.75
C SER A 41 20.73 -10.61 12.33
N GLU A 42 21.47 -10.69 11.22
CA GLU A 42 22.22 -9.58 10.64
C GLU A 42 21.30 -8.51 10.02
N PHE A 43 20.28 -8.92 9.26
CA PHE A 43 19.23 -8.03 8.75
C PHE A 43 18.53 -7.27 9.88
N ARG A 44 18.12 -7.98 10.95
CA ARG A 44 17.50 -7.39 12.14
C ARG A 44 18.43 -6.40 12.85
N LYS A 45 19.73 -6.71 12.97
CA LYS A 45 20.73 -5.78 13.51
C LYS A 45 20.89 -4.55 12.62
N ARG A 46 20.95 -4.71 11.29
CA ARG A 46 21.08 -3.60 10.33
C ARG A 46 19.90 -2.62 10.48
N ILE A 47 18.66 -3.09 10.44
CA ILE A 47 17.48 -2.22 10.63
C ILE A 47 17.52 -1.54 12.00
N LYS A 48 17.79 -2.26 13.10
CA LYS A 48 17.85 -1.67 14.45
C LYS A 48 19.03 -0.70 14.65
N ASN A 49 20.07 -0.76 13.83
CA ASN A 49 21.24 0.10 13.96
C ASN A 49 21.15 1.41 13.17
N THR A 50 20.24 1.52 12.19
CA THR A 50 19.93 2.80 11.52
C THR A 50 19.29 3.75 12.53
N GLU A 51 19.90 4.91 12.79
CA GLU A 51 19.41 5.90 13.78
C GLU A 51 17.92 6.25 13.59
N GLN A 52 17.48 6.43 12.34
CA GLN A 52 16.09 6.71 11.99
C GLN A 52 15.11 5.62 12.44
N PHE A 53 15.56 4.35 12.47
CA PHE A 53 14.76 3.22 12.96
C PHE A 53 14.95 2.95 14.46
N LYS A 54 15.95 3.52 15.16
CA LYS A 54 16.18 3.20 16.59
C LYS A 54 15.03 3.57 17.50
N VAL A 55 14.40 4.71 17.25
CA VAL A 55 13.24 5.19 18.02
C VAL A 55 12.00 4.35 17.67
N GLU A 56 11.77 4.09 16.39
CA GLU A 56 10.53 3.51 15.88
C GLU A 56 10.50 1.97 15.86
N ALA A 57 11.60 1.31 15.48
CA ALA A 57 11.72 -0.15 15.47
C ALA A 57 11.79 -0.78 16.88
N SER A 58 11.77 0.05 17.93
CA SER A 58 11.44 -0.37 19.30
C SER A 58 10.04 -0.99 19.40
N VAL A 59 9.17 -0.67 18.43
CA VAL A 59 7.76 -1.13 18.33
C VAL A 59 7.62 -2.46 17.58
N PHE A 60 8.60 -2.85 16.76
CA PHE A 60 8.49 -4.05 15.91
C PHE A 60 8.80 -5.33 16.69
N ASP A 61 7.88 -6.28 16.63
CA ASP A 61 8.08 -7.63 17.17
C ASP A 61 8.84 -8.52 16.17
N ASP A 62 9.35 -9.67 16.64
CA ASP A 62 10.15 -10.58 15.81
C ASP A 62 9.33 -11.16 14.65
N ALA A 63 8.00 -11.21 14.78
CA ALA A 63 7.10 -11.59 13.69
C ALA A 63 7.00 -10.54 12.59
N THR A 64 7.11 -9.25 12.93
CA THR A 64 7.21 -8.12 11.99
C THR A 64 8.56 -8.13 11.28
N PHE A 65 9.67 -8.32 12.00
CA PHE A 65 10.99 -8.46 11.36
C PHE A 65 11.02 -9.63 10.36
N ALA A 66 10.40 -10.77 10.69
CA ALA A 66 10.29 -11.91 9.77
C ALA A 66 9.47 -11.58 8.51
N ALA A 67 8.42 -10.75 8.62
CA ALA A 67 7.65 -10.28 7.48
C ALA A 67 8.50 -9.38 6.54
N LEU A 68 9.21 -8.40 7.12
CA LEU A 68 10.10 -7.51 6.37
C LEU A 68 11.24 -8.29 5.69
N TYR A 69 11.85 -9.26 6.38
CA TYR A 69 12.88 -10.12 5.81
C TYR A 69 12.35 -10.96 4.65
N LYS A 70 11.14 -11.51 4.76
CA LYS A 70 10.53 -12.26 3.67
C LYS A 70 10.25 -11.37 2.46
N LEU A 71 9.74 -10.15 2.63
CA LEU A 71 9.53 -9.20 1.53
C LEU A 71 10.84 -8.83 0.79
N VAL A 72 11.98 -8.85 1.49
CA VAL A 72 13.31 -8.69 0.88
C VAL A 72 13.74 -9.95 0.13
N GLN A 73 13.58 -11.14 0.72
CA GLN A 73 13.91 -12.42 0.09
C GLN A 73 13.06 -12.70 -1.17
N ASP A 74 11.77 -12.36 -1.13
CA ASP A 74 10.85 -12.48 -2.26
C ASP A 74 11.09 -11.39 -3.33
N GLY A 75 12.00 -10.44 -3.10
CA GLY A 75 12.42 -9.46 -4.11
C GLY A 75 11.48 -8.26 -4.31
N TYR A 76 10.64 -7.93 -3.32
CA TYR A 76 9.80 -6.72 -3.34
C TYR A 76 10.54 -5.48 -2.82
N ILE A 77 11.44 -5.66 -1.85
CA ILE A 77 12.21 -4.59 -1.20
C ILE A 77 13.70 -4.89 -1.31
N GLU A 78 14.50 -3.93 -1.80
CA GLU A 78 15.96 -4.03 -1.82
C GLU A 78 16.60 -3.41 -0.57
N ALA A 79 16.14 -2.21 -0.17
CA ALA A 79 16.62 -1.51 1.02
C ALA A 79 15.53 -0.62 1.62
N PHE A 80 15.52 -0.48 2.94
CA PHE A 80 14.65 0.48 3.64
C PHE A 80 15.26 1.88 3.64
N GLY A 81 14.43 2.88 3.37
CA GLY A 81 14.73 4.30 3.46
C GLY A 81 14.17 4.93 4.74
N ALA A 82 13.73 6.18 4.64
CA ALA A 82 13.34 7.00 5.79
C ALA A 82 11.87 6.80 6.19
N PRO A 83 11.49 7.08 7.46
CA PRO A 83 10.09 7.20 7.85
C PRO A 83 9.40 8.38 7.14
N ILE A 84 8.25 8.11 6.53
CA ILE A 84 7.36 9.10 5.89
C ILE A 84 6.32 9.60 6.89
N SER A 85 5.78 8.70 7.71
CA SER A 85 4.70 8.98 8.65
C SER A 85 4.73 8.01 9.83
N THR A 86 4.51 8.52 11.04
CA THR A 86 4.32 7.70 12.24
C THR A 86 2.91 7.90 12.78
N GLY A 87 2.21 6.80 13.01
CA GLY A 87 0.80 6.79 13.39
C GLY A 87 0.52 5.97 14.65
N LYS A 88 -0.70 6.12 15.17
CA LYS A 88 -1.17 5.28 16.27
C LYS A 88 -1.32 3.82 15.85
N GLU A 89 -1.79 3.60 14.62
CA GLU A 89 -2.15 2.29 14.07
C GLU A 89 -1.04 1.68 13.19
N ALA A 90 -0.36 2.50 12.38
CA ALA A 90 0.72 2.08 11.48
C ALA A 90 1.79 3.17 11.31
N ASN A 91 2.99 2.76 10.91
CA ASN A 91 4.05 3.65 10.42
C ASN A 91 4.29 3.37 8.92
N VAL A 92 4.72 4.38 8.16
CA VAL A 92 5.01 4.25 6.73
C VAL A 92 6.46 4.68 6.46
N TYR A 93 7.20 3.90 5.67
CA TYR A 93 8.60 4.12 5.31
C TYR A 93 8.78 4.15 3.79
N THR A 94 9.75 4.91 3.27
CA THR A 94 10.24 4.67 1.90
C THR A 94 11.08 3.39 1.87
N ALA A 95 11.17 2.77 0.70
CA ALA A 95 12.11 1.68 0.42
C ALA A 95 12.42 1.62 -1.07
N LEU A 96 13.60 1.11 -1.43
CA LEU A 96 13.98 0.83 -2.82
C LEU A 96 13.24 -0.42 -3.32
N SER A 97 12.60 -0.29 -4.49
CA SER A 97 11.86 -1.32 -5.20
C SER A 97 12.78 -2.45 -5.68
N GLY A 98 12.52 -3.66 -5.18
CA GLY A 98 13.17 -4.88 -5.66
C GLY A 98 12.65 -5.33 -7.03
N SER A 99 13.26 -6.35 -7.61
CA SER A 99 12.98 -6.82 -8.98
C SER A 99 11.51 -7.19 -9.24
N GLN A 100 10.80 -7.77 -8.26
CA GLN A 100 9.38 -8.15 -8.41
C GLN A 100 8.41 -6.97 -8.32
N SER A 101 8.87 -5.82 -7.83
CA SER A 101 8.04 -4.62 -7.74
C SER A 101 8.08 -3.78 -9.02
N ARG A 102 9.09 -3.96 -9.90
CA ARG A 102 9.22 -3.26 -11.19
C ARG A 102 8.38 -3.86 -12.32
N SER A 103 7.68 -4.97 -12.07
CA SER A 103 6.80 -5.65 -13.04
C SER A 103 5.32 -5.24 -12.95
N ALA A 104 4.99 -4.23 -12.14
CA ALA A 104 3.71 -3.52 -12.29
C ALA A 104 3.74 -2.69 -13.58
N PRO A 105 2.66 -2.62 -14.38
CA PRO A 105 2.66 -1.85 -15.62
C PRO A 105 2.77 -0.35 -15.32
N ASP A 106 3.84 0.26 -15.83
CA ASP A 106 4.06 1.71 -15.80
C ASP A 106 3.29 2.39 -16.96
N GLU A 107 1.99 2.64 -16.73
CA GLU A 107 1.12 3.32 -17.71
C GLU A 107 1.37 4.84 -17.81
N SER A 108 2.33 5.40 -17.04
CA SER A 108 2.70 6.82 -17.15
C SER A 108 3.37 7.15 -18.50
N SER A 109 3.95 6.15 -19.17
CA SER A 109 4.70 6.27 -20.42
C SER A 109 3.84 6.11 -21.69
N SER A 110 2.70 6.80 -21.77
CA SER A 110 1.90 6.86 -23.00
C SER A 110 2.62 7.65 -24.12
N PRO A 111 2.90 7.06 -25.30
CA PRO A 111 3.59 7.76 -26.39
C PRO A 111 2.65 8.63 -27.24
N ASP A 112 3.26 9.59 -27.93
CA ASP A 112 2.71 10.41 -29.02
C ASP A 112 1.49 11.32 -28.75
N ARG A 113 1.81 12.58 -28.37
CA ARG A 113 1.00 13.76 -28.72
C ARG A 113 1.81 14.78 -29.53
N ARG A 114 2.25 14.42 -30.73
CA ARG A 114 2.74 15.40 -31.75
C ARG A 114 2.37 14.99 -33.18
N SER A 115 1.17 15.37 -33.63
CA SER A 115 0.86 15.64 -35.05
C SER A 115 -0.56 16.19 -35.25
N ALA A 116 -0.80 17.43 -34.83
CA ALA A 116 -1.91 18.25 -35.33
C ALA A 116 -1.52 19.73 -35.27
N GLU A 117 -1.78 20.46 -36.36
CA GLU A 117 -1.60 21.91 -36.54
C GLU A 117 -0.15 22.46 -36.46
N SER A 118 0.28 23.38 -37.32
CA SER A 118 -0.41 24.05 -38.44
C SER A 118 0.54 24.41 -39.59
N LYS A 119 -0.01 24.58 -40.80
CA LYS A 119 0.67 25.17 -41.95
C LYS A 119 0.44 26.68 -41.94
N ALA A 120 1.51 27.47 -41.94
CA ALA A 120 1.55 28.78 -42.60
C ALA A 120 3.01 29.14 -42.92
N ALA A 121 3.26 29.63 -44.12
CA ALA A 121 4.56 30.11 -44.54
C ALA A 121 4.41 31.51 -45.13
N GLU A 122 5.23 32.46 -44.68
CA GLU A 122 5.70 33.60 -45.48
C GLU A 122 7.17 33.89 -45.13
N PRO A 123 8.02 34.22 -46.11
CA PRO A 123 9.42 34.60 -45.88
C PRO A 123 9.59 36.12 -45.83
N ARG A 124 10.56 36.62 -45.04
CA ARG A 124 11.21 37.93 -45.22
C ARG A 124 12.69 37.86 -44.85
N ASP A 125 13.47 38.67 -45.54
CA ASP A 125 14.93 38.61 -45.65
C ASP A 125 15.65 39.52 -44.63
N ASP A 126 16.96 39.27 -44.48
CA ASP A 126 18.06 40.16 -44.01
C ASP A 126 17.89 40.90 -42.65
N ASP A 127 18.88 40.99 -41.75
CA ASP A 127 20.21 41.59 -41.97
C ASP A 127 21.19 41.40 -40.77
N GLU A 128 22.49 41.62 -41.03
CA GLU A 128 23.70 41.80 -40.16
C GLU A 128 24.01 40.84 -38.97
N THR A 129 25.12 40.08 -38.93
CA THR A 129 26.54 40.43 -38.55
C THR A 129 26.68 41.23 -37.23
N GLU A 130 27.44 40.83 -36.18
CA GLU A 130 28.89 40.54 -36.08
C GLU A 130 29.22 39.74 -34.76
N PRO A 131 30.47 39.27 -34.54
CA PRO A 131 30.80 38.16 -33.62
C PRO A 131 31.43 38.57 -32.26
N ARG A 132 31.67 37.56 -31.40
CA ARG A 132 32.72 37.36 -30.34
C ARG A 132 32.33 36.11 -29.52
N GLU A 133 33.21 35.32 -28.91
CA GLU A 133 34.67 35.15 -28.96
C GLU A 133 34.92 33.68 -28.53
N ASN A 134 35.92 33.00 -29.10
CA ASN A 134 36.28 31.63 -28.67
C ASN A 134 37.35 31.72 -27.58
N ASP A 135 37.01 31.36 -26.35
CA ASP A 135 38.00 30.98 -25.33
C ASP A 135 37.97 29.46 -25.13
N ASP A 136 39.09 28.83 -25.50
CA ASP A 136 39.36 27.40 -25.46
C ASP A 136 39.98 27.04 -24.10
N GLU A 137 39.16 26.71 -23.11
CA GLU A 137 39.62 26.10 -21.85
C GLU A 137 39.25 24.62 -21.81
N THR A 138 40.19 23.78 -22.27
CA THR A 138 40.16 22.33 -22.08
C THR A 138 40.26 21.93 -20.61
N GLU A 139 39.12 21.84 -19.94
CA GLU A 139 38.93 21.07 -18.71
C GLU A 139 38.55 19.60 -19.05
N PRO A 140 38.84 18.62 -18.17
CA PRO A 140 38.90 17.21 -18.54
C PRO A 140 37.52 16.60 -18.80
N ARG A 141 37.50 15.61 -19.70
CA ARG A 141 36.33 14.75 -19.94
C ARG A 141 36.06 13.89 -18.71
N ASP A 142 35.15 14.33 -17.86
CA ASP A 142 34.50 13.46 -16.88
C ASP A 142 33.54 12.52 -17.62
N ASP A 143 33.88 11.22 -17.69
CA ASP A 143 33.00 10.19 -18.23
C ASP A 143 31.98 9.67 -17.20
N GLY A 144 31.99 10.25 -15.99
CA GLY A 144 31.07 10.05 -14.88
C GLY A 144 29.65 10.55 -15.11
N GLY A 145 29.15 10.56 -16.35
CA GLY A 145 27.76 10.79 -16.74
C GLY A 145 26.82 9.67 -16.28
N ARG A 146 26.95 9.23 -15.03
CA ARG A 146 26.07 8.29 -14.36
C ARG A 146 24.80 9.03 -13.98
N GLY A 147 23.95 9.27 -14.97
CA GLY A 147 22.53 9.49 -14.73
C GLY A 147 22.08 8.42 -13.75
N THR A 148 21.53 8.84 -12.61
CA THR A 148 21.01 7.92 -11.63
C THR A 148 19.87 7.16 -12.30
N GLU A 149 20.10 5.87 -12.60
CA GLU A 149 19.03 4.90 -12.72
C GLU A 149 18.36 4.84 -11.34
N GLY A 150 17.47 5.81 -11.10
CA GLY A 150 16.76 5.98 -9.84
C GLY A 150 15.95 4.72 -9.61
N GLY A 151 16.39 3.89 -8.68
CA GLY A 151 15.63 2.73 -8.28
C GLY A 151 14.27 3.21 -7.80
N HIS A 152 13.20 2.78 -8.48
CA HIS A 152 11.83 3.15 -8.12
C HIS A 152 11.62 2.98 -6.61
N GLU A 153 10.96 3.92 -5.96
CA GLU A 153 10.66 3.82 -4.53
C GLU A 153 9.27 3.23 -4.30
N VAL A 154 9.12 2.55 -3.15
CA VAL A 154 7.86 1.99 -2.67
C VAL A 154 7.59 2.42 -1.24
N ALA A 155 6.31 2.57 -0.90
CA ALA A 155 5.87 2.83 0.46
C ALA A 155 5.65 1.51 1.19
N VAL A 156 6.23 1.38 2.39
CA VAL A 156 6.08 0.20 3.26
C VAL A 156 5.32 0.60 4.51
N LYS A 157 4.03 0.25 4.59
CA LYS A 157 3.13 0.52 5.72
C LYS A 157 3.13 -0.67 6.70
N VAL A 158 3.61 -0.43 7.92
CA VAL A 158 3.80 -1.44 8.98
C VAL A 158 2.83 -1.19 10.13
N TYR A 159 1.93 -2.14 10.38
CA TYR A 159 0.84 -2.01 11.35
C TYR A 159 1.26 -2.50 12.74
N ARG A 160 0.81 -1.77 13.77
CA ARG A 160 1.20 -1.96 15.17
C ARG A 160 0.28 -2.97 15.85
N ILE A 161 0.77 -4.21 15.98
CA ILE A 161 0.05 -5.35 16.59
C ILE A 161 -0.48 -5.05 18.01
N ASN A 162 0.26 -4.23 18.79
CA ASN A 162 -0.04 -3.93 20.19
C ASN A 162 -0.65 -2.53 20.41
N ALA A 163 -1.23 -1.89 19.39
CA ALA A 163 -1.89 -0.60 19.54
C ALA A 163 -3.01 -0.62 20.61
N SER A 164 -3.15 0.49 21.34
CA SER A 164 -4.17 0.68 22.38
C SER A 164 -5.58 0.72 21.80
N ASP A 165 -5.71 1.29 20.60
CA ASP A 165 -6.97 1.70 19.95
C ASP A 165 -7.67 0.50 19.25
N PHE A 166 -7.19 -0.72 19.51
CA PHE A 166 -7.73 -2.01 19.01
C PHE A 166 -9.21 -2.26 19.35
N LYS A 167 -9.81 -1.45 20.22
CA LYS A 167 -11.24 -1.48 20.52
C LYS A 167 -12.04 -0.72 19.47
N ASP A 168 -11.57 0.46 19.09
CA ASP A 168 -12.24 1.37 18.15
C ASP A 168 -12.16 0.79 16.73
N MET A 169 -11.02 0.15 16.41
CA MET A 169 -10.79 -0.59 15.16
C MET A 169 -11.87 -1.64 14.86
N ARG A 170 -12.58 -2.21 15.85
CA ARG A 170 -13.63 -3.22 15.61
C ARG A 170 -14.85 -2.68 14.88
N GLY A 171 -15.20 -1.40 15.08
CA GLY A 171 -16.35 -0.79 14.42
C GLY A 171 -16.26 -0.78 12.90
N TYR A 172 -15.04 -0.84 12.36
CA TYR A 172 -14.75 -0.91 10.92
C TYR A 172 -14.57 -2.35 10.38
N LEU A 173 -14.77 -3.37 11.24
CA LEU A 173 -14.66 -4.80 10.93
C LEU A 173 -15.99 -5.54 11.11
N ASP A 174 -16.90 -5.03 11.94
CA ASP A 174 -18.21 -5.62 12.16
C ASP A 174 -19.04 -5.64 10.86
N GLY A 175 -19.51 -6.84 10.48
CA GLY A 175 -20.24 -7.07 9.23
C GLY A 175 -19.37 -7.28 7.98
N ASP A 176 -18.03 -7.32 8.09
CA ASP A 176 -17.14 -7.71 6.99
C ASP A 176 -16.87 -9.24 7.02
N PRO A 177 -17.31 -10.02 6.01
CA PRO A 177 -17.14 -11.48 6.00
C PRO A 177 -15.68 -11.94 6.10
N ARG A 178 -14.70 -11.07 5.78
CA ARG A 178 -13.26 -11.37 5.90
C ARG A 178 -12.80 -11.53 7.35
N PHE A 179 -13.62 -11.16 8.34
CA PHE A 179 -13.31 -11.20 9.77
C PHE A 179 -14.18 -12.21 10.55
N GLU A 180 -15.12 -12.88 9.89
CA GLU A 180 -15.93 -13.95 10.50
C GLU A 180 -15.03 -15.09 11.04
N GLY A 181 -15.32 -15.54 12.27
CA GLY A 181 -14.54 -16.57 12.95
C GLY A 181 -13.14 -16.13 13.44
N ILE A 182 -12.69 -14.91 13.14
CA ILE A 182 -11.47 -14.35 13.72
C ILE A 182 -11.78 -13.89 15.15
N GLY A 183 -11.50 -14.77 16.12
CA GLY A 183 -11.61 -14.43 17.55
C GLY A 183 -10.67 -13.31 17.98
N SER A 184 -10.58 -13.04 19.30
CA SER A 184 -9.85 -11.91 19.89
C SER A 184 -8.31 -11.92 19.74
N ASP A 185 -7.75 -12.75 18.86
CA ASP A 185 -6.32 -12.79 18.54
C ASP A 185 -5.92 -11.57 17.69
N LYS A 186 -5.31 -10.58 18.36
CA LYS A 186 -4.84 -9.34 17.75
C LYS A 186 -3.96 -9.57 16.51
N LYS A 187 -3.11 -10.60 16.49
CA LYS A 187 -2.20 -10.85 15.35
C LYS A 187 -2.97 -11.28 14.11
N LYS A 188 -4.00 -12.12 14.28
CA LYS A 188 -4.89 -12.54 13.19
C LYS A 188 -5.74 -11.38 12.69
N VAL A 189 -6.30 -10.57 13.60
CA VAL A 189 -7.08 -9.38 13.23
C VAL A 189 -6.24 -8.39 12.43
N VAL A 190 -5.03 -8.01 12.87
CA VAL A 190 -4.15 -7.13 12.08
C VAL A 190 -3.82 -7.75 10.72
N THR A 191 -3.47 -9.04 10.67
CA THR A 191 -3.15 -9.72 9.39
C THR A 191 -4.33 -9.70 8.42
N ALA A 192 -5.55 -9.91 8.91
CA ALA A 192 -6.77 -9.79 8.10
C ALA A 192 -7.02 -8.34 7.68
N TRP A 193 -6.69 -7.36 8.53
CA TRP A 193 -6.84 -5.94 8.22
C TRP A 193 -5.88 -5.43 7.14
N VAL A 194 -4.61 -5.81 7.18
CA VAL A 194 -3.66 -5.45 6.10
C VAL A 194 -4.07 -6.10 4.77
N ARG A 195 -4.61 -7.32 4.81
CA ARG A 195 -5.21 -7.97 3.63
C ARG A 195 -6.49 -7.28 3.15
N LYS A 196 -7.32 -6.75 4.07
CA LYS A 196 -8.48 -5.89 3.75
C LYS A 196 -8.03 -4.64 2.99
N GLU A 197 -7.03 -3.90 3.48
CA GLU A 197 -6.54 -2.70 2.80
C GLU A 197 -5.96 -3.02 1.41
N PHE A 198 -5.13 -4.06 1.29
CA PHE A 198 -4.61 -4.51 0.00
C PHE A 198 -5.72 -4.86 -1.01
N ALA A 199 -6.79 -5.54 -0.56
CA ALA A 199 -7.93 -5.88 -1.39
C ALA A 199 -8.80 -4.65 -1.73
N ASN A 200 -8.96 -3.71 -0.80
CA ASN A 200 -9.69 -2.46 -0.99
C ASN A 200 -8.97 -1.56 -2.02
N LEU A 201 -7.64 -1.43 -1.93
CA LEU A 201 -6.82 -0.72 -2.92
C LEU A 201 -6.99 -1.31 -4.33
N LYS A 202 -6.89 -2.63 -4.49
CA LYS A 202 -7.10 -3.29 -5.79
C LYS A 202 -8.50 -3.04 -6.36
N ARG A 203 -9.52 -3.09 -5.51
CA ARG A 203 -10.91 -2.84 -5.90
C ARG A 203 -11.14 -1.39 -6.32
N ALA A 204 -10.57 -0.42 -5.59
CA ALA A 204 -10.64 1.00 -5.94
C ALA A 204 -9.93 1.30 -7.27
N GLN A 205 -8.73 0.75 -7.46
CA GLN A 205 -7.98 0.84 -8.72
C GLN A 205 -8.77 0.26 -9.90
N GLN A 206 -9.40 -0.92 -9.73
CA GLN A 206 -10.27 -1.55 -10.73
C GLN A 206 -11.54 -0.72 -11.03
N ALA A 207 -12.01 0.07 -10.08
CA ALA A 207 -13.11 1.02 -10.26
C ALA A 207 -12.70 2.34 -10.94
N GLY A 208 -11.43 2.49 -11.34
CA GLY A 208 -10.90 3.72 -11.93
C GLY A 208 -10.73 4.86 -10.91
N VAL A 209 -10.50 4.54 -9.64
CA VAL A 209 -10.12 5.51 -8.60
C VAL A 209 -8.61 5.52 -8.47
N ARG A 210 -7.99 6.70 -8.56
CA ARG A 210 -6.54 6.83 -8.37
C ARG A 210 -6.19 6.63 -6.90
N VAL A 211 -5.54 5.49 -6.62
CA VAL A 211 -5.02 5.09 -5.31
C VAL A 211 -3.58 4.60 -5.49
N PRO A 212 -2.77 4.47 -4.42
CA PRO A 212 -1.46 3.83 -4.50
C PRO A 212 -1.58 2.38 -4.97
N ASN A 213 -0.87 2.01 -6.03
CA ASN A 213 -0.87 0.66 -6.58
C ASN A 213 -0.36 -0.37 -5.53
N PRO A 214 -1.16 -1.36 -5.12
CA PRO A 214 -0.80 -2.31 -4.07
C PRO A 214 0.05 -3.47 -4.61
N ILE A 215 1.29 -3.57 -4.12
CA ILE A 215 2.33 -4.47 -4.65
C ILE A 215 2.33 -5.81 -3.92
N ALA A 216 2.55 -5.81 -2.60
CA ALA A 216 2.67 -7.03 -1.80
C ALA A 216 2.13 -6.86 -0.37
N VAL A 217 1.76 -7.98 0.27
CA VAL A 217 1.34 -8.01 1.68
C VAL A 217 1.94 -9.22 2.39
N GLU A 218 2.58 -9.00 3.53
CA GLU A 218 3.09 -10.06 4.41
C GLU A 218 2.77 -9.72 5.86
N ARG A 219 1.95 -10.56 6.51
CA ARG A 219 1.46 -10.38 7.89
C ARG A 219 0.88 -8.99 8.14
N ASN A 220 1.61 -8.15 8.88
CA ASN A 220 1.25 -6.79 9.28
C ASN A 220 2.00 -5.72 8.45
N VAL A 221 2.48 -6.07 7.25
CA VAL A 221 3.22 -5.17 6.35
C VAL A 221 2.54 -5.15 4.97
N LEU A 222 2.29 -3.94 4.48
CA LEU A 222 1.81 -3.65 3.12
C LEU A 222 2.90 -2.90 2.35
N VAL A 223 3.21 -3.36 1.14
CA VAL A 223 4.07 -2.67 0.17
C VAL A 223 3.18 -2.16 -0.95
N MET A 224 3.30 -0.88 -1.27
CA MET A 224 2.51 -0.19 -2.29
C MET A 224 3.35 0.92 -2.95
N GLU A 225 2.83 1.50 -4.04
CA GLU A 225 3.39 2.67 -4.71
C GLU A 225 3.73 3.80 -3.71
N TYR A 226 4.89 4.44 -3.90
CA TYR A 226 5.22 5.65 -3.17
C TYR A 226 4.81 6.88 -4.00
N ILE A 227 3.89 7.67 -3.45
CA ILE A 227 3.45 8.94 -4.06
C ILE A 227 4.41 10.04 -3.57
N ALA A 228 5.41 10.35 -4.38
CA ALA A 228 6.50 11.29 -4.08
C ALA A 228 6.29 12.63 -4.81
N THR A 229 6.96 13.70 -4.42
CA THR A 229 7.06 14.91 -5.26
C THR A 229 8.50 15.19 -5.61
N ASP A 230 8.71 15.75 -6.81
CA ASP A 230 9.98 16.17 -7.40
C ASP A 230 10.88 16.94 -6.42
N ALA A 231 10.25 17.69 -5.51
CA ALA A 231 10.89 18.40 -4.41
C ALA A 231 11.12 17.49 -3.17
N GLU A 232 12.03 16.53 -3.29
CA GLU A 232 12.70 15.80 -2.19
C GLU A 232 11.80 15.32 -1.03
N GLY A 233 10.59 14.81 -1.30
CA GLY A 233 9.69 14.41 -0.22
C GLY A 233 8.40 13.71 -0.66
N ARG A 234 7.60 13.31 0.33
CA ARG A 234 6.25 12.77 0.07
C ARG A 234 5.38 13.81 -0.63
N ALA A 235 4.46 13.35 -1.47
CA ALA A 235 3.47 14.23 -2.02
C ALA A 235 2.59 14.88 -0.93
N LYS A 236 2.12 16.09 -1.24
CA LYS A 236 1.38 16.95 -0.30
C LYS A 236 -0.09 16.55 -0.24
N ARG A 237 -0.66 16.60 0.95
CA ARG A 237 -2.09 16.39 1.18
C ARG A 237 -2.89 17.56 0.61
N LEU A 238 -4.17 17.34 0.36
CA LEU A 238 -5.06 18.36 -0.20
C LEU A 238 -5.18 19.60 0.73
N ASN A 239 -5.01 19.40 2.04
CA ASN A 239 -4.95 20.48 3.04
C ASN A 239 -3.60 21.24 3.10
N GLU A 240 -2.57 20.75 2.40
CA GLU A 240 -1.19 21.30 2.40
C GLU A 240 -0.86 22.06 1.10
N VAL A 241 -1.82 22.15 0.17
CA VAL A 241 -1.68 22.79 -1.14
C VAL A 241 -2.70 23.92 -1.33
N HIS A 242 -2.38 24.85 -2.22
CA HIS A 242 -3.37 25.78 -2.77
C HIS A 242 -3.98 25.15 -4.02
N ILE A 243 -5.30 25.02 -4.07
CA ILE A 243 -6.01 24.50 -5.23
C ILE A 243 -6.38 25.68 -6.14
N GLU A 244 -5.77 25.77 -7.32
CA GLU A 244 -6.04 26.85 -8.28
C GLU A 244 -7.45 26.78 -8.90
N ASN A 245 -8.02 25.58 -8.97
CA ASN A 245 -9.36 25.30 -9.51
C ASN A 245 -10.10 24.31 -8.57
N PRO A 246 -10.68 24.82 -7.45
CA PRO A 246 -11.39 24.00 -6.47
C PRO A 246 -12.55 23.20 -7.07
N GLU A 247 -13.24 23.75 -8.07
CA GLU A 247 -14.34 23.10 -8.76
C GLU A 247 -13.89 21.83 -9.48
N THR A 248 -12.79 21.88 -10.24
CA THR A 248 -12.26 20.71 -10.96
C THR A 248 -11.74 19.64 -9.98
N ALA A 249 -11.11 20.05 -8.89
CA ALA A 249 -10.67 19.11 -7.85
C ALA A 249 -11.88 18.45 -7.13
N PHE A 250 -12.95 19.20 -6.89
CA PHE A 250 -14.20 18.68 -6.35
C PHE A 250 -14.88 17.69 -7.31
N GLU A 251 -14.96 18.02 -8.62
CA GLU A 251 -15.50 17.15 -9.66
C GLU A 251 -14.79 15.80 -9.72
N VAL A 252 -13.45 15.80 -9.68
CA VAL A 252 -12.65 14.56 -9.63
C VAL A 252 -12.92 13.77 -8.35
N LEU A 253 -12.96 14.43 -7.18
CA LEU A 253 -13.13 13.71 -5.91
C LEU A 253 -14.55 13.16 -5.72
N ARG A 254 -15.60 13.88 -6.14
CA ARG A 254 -16.97 13.35 -6.07
C ARG A 254 -17.18 12.14 -7.00
N GLU A 255 -16.53 12.15 -8.16
CA GLU A 255 -16.56 11.01 -9.08
C GLU A 255 -15.79 9.81 -8.51
N TYR A 256 -14.66 10.03 -7.81
CA TYR A 256 -14.00 8.95 -7.05
C TYR A 256 -14.88 8.39 -5.94
N MET A 257 -15.64 9.23 -5.22
CA MET A 257 -16.62 8.76 -4.22
C MET A 257 -17.71 7.91 -4.86
N ARG A 258 -18.28 8.34 -6.00
CA ARG A 258 -19.27 7.57 -6.78
C ARG A 258 -18.71 6.22 -7.24
N ARG A 259 -17.48 6.19 -7.76
CA ARG A 259 -16.78 4.96 -8.17
C ARG A 259 -16.49 4.00 -7.02
N LEU A 260 -16.07 4.50 -5.85
CA LEU A 260 -15.91 3.67 -4.65
C LEU A 260 -17.25 3.06 -4.25
N HIS A 261 -18.32 3.86 -4.18
CA HIS A 261 -19.66 3.41 -3.81
C HIS A 261 -20.19 2.35 -4.78
N ALA A 262 -20.10 2.58 -6.09
CA ALA A 262 -20.47 1.63 -7.14
C ALA A 262 -19.63 0.33 -7.11
N ALA A 263 -18.37 0.39 -6.65
CA ALA A 263 -17.54 -0.79 -6.39
C ALA A 263 -17.89 -1.50 -5.06
N GLY A 264 -18.89 -1.02 -4.33
CA GLY A 264 -19.34 -1.57 -3.06
C GLY A 264 -18.43 -1.22 -1.88
N LEU A 265 -17.74 -0.07 -1.93
CA LEU A 265 -16.89 0.47 -0.85
C LEU A 265 -17.35 1.86 -0.40
N VAL A 266 -17.23 2.12 0.90
CA VAL A 266 -17.26 3.46 1.51
C VAL A 266 -15.93 3.69 2.19
N HIS A 267 -15.32 4.88 2.06
CA HIS A 267 -13.96 5.13 2.60
C HIS A 267 -13.96 5.22 4.13
N GLY A 268 -14.97 5.87 4.71
CA GLY A 268 -15.28 5.89 6.15
C GLY A 268 -14.49 6.89 6.99
N ASP A 269 -13.41 7.45 6.44
CA ASP A 269 -12.67 8.59 7.01
C ASP A 269 -12.15 9.52 5.89
N LEU A 270 -12.91 9.71 4.80
CA LEU A 270 -12.48 10.55 3.69
C LEU A 270 -12.48 12.02 4.11
N SER A 271 -11.36 12.68 3.86
CA SER A 271 -11.12 14.09 4.19
C SER A 271 -9.93 14.61 3.38
N GLU A 272 -9.70 15.92 3.44
CA GLU A 272 -8.57 16.62 2.84
C GLU A 272 -7.19 16.12 3.32
N TYR A 273 -7.14 15.37 4.43
CA TYR A 273 -5.93 14.74 4.98
C TYR A 273 -5.60 13.39 4.32
N ASN A 274 -6.61 12.73 3.73
CA ASN A 274 -6.53 11.40 3.12
C ASN A 274 -6.62 11.45 1.58
N VAL A 275 -6.47 12.64 1.01
CA VAL A 275 -6.27 12.89 -0.42
C VAL A 275 -4.93 13.60 -0.61
N VAL A 276 -4.16 13.17 -1.59
CA VAL A 276 -2.82 13.66 -1.92
C VAL A 276 -2.82 14.21 -3.34
N PHE A 277 -2.09 15.30 -3.58
CA PHE A 277 -1.93 15.90 -4.91
C PHE A 277 -0.57 15.53 -5.50
N HIS A 278 -0.55 14.97 -6.71
CA HIS A 278 0.62 14.41 -7.38
C HIS A 278 0.56 14.64 -8.89
N GLU A 279 1.54 15.32 -9.49
CA GLU A 279 1.62 15.53 -10.96
C GLU A 279 0.35 16.10 -11.64
N GLY A 280 -0.50 16.81 -10.89
CA GLY A 280 -1.79 17.32 -11.37
C GLY A 280 -3.00 16.43 -11.05
N GLU A 281 -2.79 15.22 -10.54
CA GLU A 281 -3.82 14.27 -10.13
C GLU A 281 -4.13 14.33 -8.63
N LEU A 282 -5.37 13.92 -8.27
CA LEU A 282 -5.73 13.57 -6.91
C LEU A 282 -5.52 12.07 -6.70
N VAL A 283 -4.89 11.69 -5.58
CA VAL A 283 -4.67 10.30 -5.17
C VAL A 283 -5.35 10.09 -3.82
N VAL A 284 -6.32 9.18 -3.75
CA VAL A 284 -6.98 8.79 -2.50
C VAL A 284 -6.11 7.78 -1.76
N ILE A 285 -5.81 8.04 -0.49
CA ILE A 285 -4.97 7.18 0.35
C ILE A 285 -5.74 6.63 1.57
N ASP A 286 -5.14 5.64 2.24
CA ASP A 286 -5.61 5.05 3.51
C ASP A 286 -6.97 4.32 3.48
N LEU A 287 -7.16 3.40 2.51
CA LEU A 287 -8.37 2.57 2.40
C LEU A 287 -8.46 1.42 3.44
N GLY A 288 -7.76 1.53 4.58
CA GLY A 288 -7.78 0.53 5.65
C GLY A 288 -9.09 0.52 6.44
N GLN A 289 -9.61 1.70 6.74
CA GLN A 289 -10.86 1.85 7.47
C GLN A 289 -12.08 1.59 6.57
N ALA A 290 -11.92 1.73 5.25
CA ALA A 290 -12.97 1.55 4.24
C ALA A 290 -13.81 0.28 4.42
N VAL A 291 -15.13 0.43 4.50
CA VAL A 291 -16.13 -0.61 4.76
C VAL A 291 -16.85 -1.01 3.47
N THR A 292 -17.64 -2.08 3.52
CA THR A 292 -18.51 -2.45 2.40
C THR A 292 -19.82 -1.66 2.47
N VAL A 293 -20.46 -1.38 1.34
CA VAL A 293 -21.79 -0.74 1.29
C VAL A 293 -22.89 -1.55 2.01
N HIS A 294 -22.66 -2.85 2.27
CA HIS A 294 -23.58 -3.71 3.02
C HIS A 294 -23.30 -3.75 4.53
N SER A 295 -22.25 -3.06 5.00
CA SER A 295 -21.94 -2.98 6.43
C SER A 295 -22.99 -2.12 7.15
N PRO A 296 -23.45 -2.47 8.38
CA PRO A 296 -24.59 -1.79 9.02
C PRO A 296 -24.45 -0.27 9.19
N ASN A 297 -23.21 0.22 9.31
CA ASN A 297 -22.89 1.64 9.52
C ASN A 297 -22.44 2.34 8.22
N ALA A 298 -22.55 1.70 7.05
CA ALA A 298 -22.00 2.22 5.79
C ALA A 298 -22.63 3.56 5.36
N GLU A 299 -23.93 3.74 5.59
CA GLU A 299 -24.61 5.01 5.31
C GLU A 299 -24.08 6.15 6.19
N ASP A 300 -23.93 5.93 7.51
CA ASP A 300 -23.39 6.94 8.44
C ASP A 300 -21.96 7.35 8.06
N PHE A 301 -21.14 6.37 7.66
CA PHE A 301 -19.79 6.60 7.16
C PHE A 301 -19.79 7.39 5.84
N LEU A 302 -20.67 7.05 4.88
CA LEU A 302 -20.77 7.77 3.61
C LEU A 302 -21.25 9.20 3.81
N ARG A 303 -22.25 9.43 4.67
CA ARG A 303 -22.72 10.77 5.03
C ARG A 303 -21.61 11.61 5.68
N ARG A 304 -20.77 11.00 6.54
CA ARG A 304 -19.60 11.66 7.12
C ARG A 304 -18.55 12.01 6.06
N ASP A 305 -18.23 11.11 5.14
CA ASP A 305 -17.32 11.35 4.02
C ASP A 305 -17.81 12.52 3.15
N CYS A 306 -19.09 12.51 2.76
CA CYS A 306 -19.73 13.59 2.00
C CYS A 306 -19.71 14.92 2.78
N GLN A 307 -19.96 14.90 4.08
CA GLN A 307 -19.94 16.10 4.92
C GLN A 307 -18.54 16.71 5.02
N ASN A 308 -17.48 15.90 5.14
CA ASN A 308 -16.10 16.36 5.19
C ASN A 308 -15.71 17.02 3.84
N VAL A 309 -15.92 16.30 2.73
CA VAL A 309 -15.56 16.76 1.38
C VAL A 309 -16.34 18.03 1.00
N ALA A 310 -17.65 18.06 1.23
CA ALA A 310 -18.47 19.24 0.95
C ALA A 310 -18.02 20.46 1.78
N ASN A 311 -17.71 20.29 3.06
CA ASN A 311 -17.21 21.39 3.91
C ASN A 311 -15.87 21.96 3.41
N PHE A 312 -14.94 21.08 3.02
CA PHE A 312 -13.61 21.48 2.54
C PHE A 312 -13.68 22.30 1.23
N PHE A 313 -14.53 21.89 0.29
CA PHE A 313 -14.70 22.60 -0.99
C PHE A 313 -15.62 23.83 -0.90
N ALA A 314 -16.68 23.80 -0.08
CA ALA A 314 -17.48 24.98 0.22
C ALA A 314 -16.65 26.08 0.90
N GLY A 315 -15.70 25.71 1.77
CA GLY A 315 -14.72 26.63 2.35
C GLY A 315 -13.77 27.30 1.33
N GLN A 316 -13.73 26.79 0.09
CA GLN A 316 -12.94 27.32 -1.03
C GLN A 316 -13.81 27.98 -2.12
N GLY A 317 -15.13 28.10 -1.90
CA GLY A 317 -16.06 28.79 -2.80
C GLY A 317 -16.89 27.89 -3.72
N VAL A 318 -16.73 26.56 -3.67
CA VAL A 318 -17.55 25.62 -4.46
C VAL A 318 -18.98 25.57 -3.90
N GLU A 319 -19.99 25.76 -4.74
CA GLU A 319 -21.40 25.65 -4.33
C GLU A 319 -21.82 24.17 -4.19
N VAL A 320 -21.63 23.60 -2.99
CA VAL A 320 -21.96 22.19 -2.66
C VAL A 320 -22.58 22.07 -1.26
N THR A 321 -23.48 21.11 -1.08
CA THR A 321 -23.96 20.65 0.23
C THR A 321 -23.66 19.16 0.43
N ALA A 322 -23.58 18.71 1.69
CA ALA A 322 -23.34 17.31 2.02
C ALA A 322 -24.43 16.38 1.47
N ASP A 323 -25.70 16.80 1.55
CA ASP A 323 -26.84 16.04 1.03
C ASP A 323 -26.78 15.93 -0.50
N ALA A 324 -26.50 17.02 -1.22
CA ALA A 324 -26.39 16.98 -2.69
C ALA A 324 -25.22 16.11 -3.18
N LEU A 325 -24.11 16.06 -2.43
CA LEU A 325 -23.01 15.16 -2.70
C LEU A 325 -23.35 13.70 -2.38
N TYR A 326 -24.07 13.44 -1.28
CA TYR A 326 -24.58 12.11 -0.95
C TYR A 326 -25.53 11.58 -2.03
N ASP A 327 -26.50 12.40 -2.45
CA ASP A 327 -27.43 12.06 -3.51
C ASP A 327 -26.67 11.71 -4.80
N TYR A 328 -25.72 12.54 -5.24
CA TYR A 328 -24.88 12.27 -6.42
C TYR A 328 -24.08 10.94 -6.32
N VAL A 329 -23.52 10.62 -5.16
CA VAL A 329 -22.72 9.40 -4.95
C VAL A 329 -23.59 8.14 -4.90
N THR A 330 -24.84 8.28 -4.44
CA THR A 330 -25.83 7.18 -4.36
C THR A 330 -26.78 7.09 -5.56
N ASP A 331 -26.67 8.00 -6.54
CA ASP A 331 -27.51 7.99 -7.74
C ASP A 331 -27.12 6.83 -8.65
N ASP A 332 -27.82 5.71 -8.46
CA ASP A 332 -27.83 4.54 -9.33
C ASP A 332 -28.50 4.91 -10.68
N GLU A 333 -27.77 5.68 -11.51
CA GLU A 333 -27.97 5.68 -12.95
C GLU A 333 -27.72 4.25 -13.43
N GLN A 334 -28.80 3.47 -13.45
CA GLN A 334 -28.88 2.17 -14.06
C GLN A 334 -28.25 2.29 -15.44
N GLN A 335 -27.15 1.57 -15.66
CA GLN A 335 -26.68 1.30 -17.00
C GLN A 335 -27.73 0.39 -17.63
N ASP A 336 -28.76 1.03 -18.19
CA ASP A 336 -29.89 0.44 -18.89
C ASP A 336 -29.32 -0.24 -20.14
N ASP A 337 -28.88 -1.50 -19.95
CA ASP A 337 -28.41 -2.30 -21.06
C ASP A 337 -29.57 -2.43 -22.04
N GLY A 338 -29.34 -1.92 -23.25
CA GLY A 338 -30.32 -1.86 -24.31
C GLY A 338 -30.59 -3.26 -24.86
N SER A 339 -31.22 -4.11 -24.06
CA SER A 339 -31.77 -5.42 -24.41
C SER A 339 -32.84 -5.23 -25.48
N SER A 340 -32.37 -5.12 -26.71
CA SER A 340 -33.18 -4.91 -27.90
C SER A 340 -34.27 -5.97 -27.99
N THR A 341 -35.53 -5.52 -27.98
CA THR A 341 -36.70 -6.38 -28.15
C THR A 341 -36.75 -6.93 -29.57
N ALA A 342 -36.04 -8.03 -29.79
CA ALA A 342 -36.07 -8.79 -31.03
C ALA A 342 -37.45 -9.43 -31.23
N SER A 343 -38.35 -8.68 -31.88
CA SER A 343 -39.65 -9.14 -32.33
C SER A 343 -39.52 -10.40 -33.18
N LYS A 344 -39.96 -11.55 -32.65
CA LYS A 344 -40.21 -12.75 -33.45
C LYS A 344 -41.60 -12.68 -34.07
N GLY A 345 -41.66 -12.05 -35.24
CA GLY A 345 -42.74 -12.29 -36.19
C GLY A 345 -42.42 -13.49 -37.07
N THR A 346 -43.13 -14.60 -36.89
CA THR A 346 -43.43 -15.63 -37.91
C THR A 346 -44.66 -16.41 -37.44
#